data_AF-A0A368VHG7-F1
#
_entry.id   AF-A0A368VHG7-F1
#
_cell.length_a   1.000
_cell.length_b   1.000
_cell.length_c   1.000
_cell.angle_alpha   90.00
_cell.angle_beta   90.00
_cell.angle_gamma   90.00
#
_symmetry.space_group_name_H-M   'P 1'
#
loop_
_entity.id
_entity.type
_entity.pdbx_description
1 polymer ?
#
loop_
_entity_poly.entity_id
_entity_poly.type
_entity_poly.pdbx_seq_one_letter_code
_entity_poly.pdbx_strand_id
1 'polypeptide(L)'
;MMEKYPENYFEHFIFSLKATNKQQNEEGFADLAKLYIEIEGIDVFSELIKEIELIGANNDWGYFEKTAKEYELDNMGLENIKKLAEIARKIYNALR
;
A
#
# COMPACT_ATOMS: atom_id res chain seq x y z
N MET A 1 -23.77 -7.05 -7.41
CA MET A 1 -22.99 -5.82 -7.15
C MET A 1 -21.56 -6.13 -7.55
N MET A 2 -20.99 -5.43 -8.52
CA MET A 2 -19.56 -5.59 -8.82
C MET A 2 -18.79 -5.01 -7.64
N GLU A 3 -17.96 -5.82 -6.98
CA GLU A 3 -16.97 -5.31 -6.03
C GLU A 3 -16.13 -4.27 -6.79
N LYS A 4 -16.13 -3.04 -6.27
CA LYS A 4 -15.51 -1.89 -6.94
C LYS A 4 -13.98 -2.08 -7.08
N TYR A 5 -13.40 -3.01 -6.31
CA TYR A 5 -12.00 -3.40 -6.28
C TYR A 5 -11.93 -4.93 -6.07
N PRO A 6 -11.74 -5.75 -7.12
CA PRO A 6 -11.84 -7.21 -7.03
C PRO A 6 -10.62 -7.90 -6.40
N GLU A 7 -9.51 -7.18 -6.19
CA GLU A 7 -8.29 -7.73 -5.60
C GLU A 7 -7.76 -6.79 -4.51
N ASN A 8 -7.62 -7.33 -3.29
CA ASN A 8 -7.30 -6.59 -2.08
C ASN A 8 -5.77 -6.45 -1.87
N TYR A 9 -5.02 -6.00 -2.90
CA TYR A 9 -3.56 -5.91 -2.80
C TYR A 9 -3.11 -4.89 -1.76
N PHE A 10 -3.78 -3.75 -1.68
CA PHE A 10 -3.50 -2.75 -0.65
C PHE A 10 -3.80 -3.29 0.75
N GLU A 11 -4.87 -4.07 0.92
CA GLU A 11 -5.19 -4.74 2.18
C GLU A 11 -4.05 -5.67 2.61
N HIS A 12 -3.56 -6.50 1.69
CA HIS A 12 -2.44 -7.40 1.95
C HIS A 12 -1.14 -6.65 2.25
N PHE A 13 -0.89 -5.54 1.56
CA PHE A 13 0.26 -4.68 1.79
C PHE A 13 0.21 -3.99 3.17
N ILE A 14 -0.97 -3.51 3.58
CA ILE A 14 -1.22 -2.94 4.90
C ILE A 14 -1.12 -4.00 5.99
N PHE A 15 -1.66 -5.20 5.77
CA PHE A 15 -1.48 -6.33 6.67
C PHE A 15 0.02 -6.64 6.85
N SER A 16 0.80 -6.61 5.77
CA SER A 16 2.24 -6.82 5.80
C SER A 16 2.97 -5.76 6.64
N LEU A 17 2.55 -4.48 6.58
CA LEU A 17 3.08 -3.41 7.43
C LEU A 17 2.90 -3.73 8.92
N LYS A 18 1.69 -4.19 9.30
CA LYS A 18 1.38 -4.62 10.67
C LYS A 18 2.18 -5.86 11.06
N ALA A 19 2.17 -6.90 10.23
CA ALA A 19 2.80 -8.18 10.52
C ALA A 19 4.33 -8.07 10.68
N THR A 20 4.95 -7.14 9.96
CA THR A 20 6.40 -6.92 9.98
C THR A 20 6.84 -5.87 11.00
N ASN A 21 5.90 -5.22 11.69
CA ASN A 21 6.15 -4.12 12.63
C ASN A 21 7.07 -3.03 12.06
N LYS A 22 6.99 -2.77 10.75
CA LYS A 22 7.77 -1.71 10.12
C LYS A 22 7.29 -0.34 10.60
N GLN A 23 8.22 0.60 10.67
CA GLN A 23 7.91 1.95 11.12
C GLN A 23 6.98 2.66 10.15
N GLN A 24 6.04 3.45 10.67
CA GLN A 24 5.11 4.24 9.86
C GLN A 24 5.77 5.56 9.40
N ASN A 25 6.92 5.44 8.74
CA ASN A 25 7.69 6.55 8.20
C ASN A 25 8.31 6.16 6.85
N GLU A 26 9.05 7.08 6.24
CA GLU A 26 9.59 6.91 4.89
C GLU A 26 10.48 5.67 4.74
N GLU A 27 11.39 5.47 5.69
CA GLU A 27 12.31 4.33 5.70
C GLU A 27 11.54 3.02 5.87
N GLY A 28 10.62 2.95 6.85
CA GLY A 28 9.81 1.75 7.09
C GLY A 28 8.89 1.40 5.92
N PHE A 29 8.34 2.38 5.23
CA PHE A 29 7.54 2.16 4.01
C PHE A 29 8.39 1.67 2.83
N ALA A 30 9.59 2.22 2.68
CA ALA A 30 10.52 1.77 1.63
C ALA A 30 10.98 0.34 1.86
N ASP A 31 11.30 0.01 3.11
CA ASP A 31 11.63 -1.33 3.56
C ASP A 31 10.48 -2.31 3.31
N LEU A 32 9.24 -1.91 3.66
CA LEU A 32 8.06 -2.73 3.43
C LEU A 32 7.88 -3.04 1.95
N ALA A 33 7.98 -2.05 1.07
CA ALA A 33 7.83 -2.25 -0.37
C ALA A 33 8.87 -3.22 -0.93
N LYS A 34 10.13 -3.11 -0.52
CA LYS A 34 11.19 -4.04 -0.94
C LYS A 34 10.93 -5.46 -0.45
N LEU A 35 10.58 -5.60 0.84
CA LEU A 35 10.28 -6.90 1.43
C LEU A 35 9.07 -7.56 0.76
N TYR A 36 8.03 -6.77 0.47
CA TYR A 36 6.84 -7.26 -0.21
C TYR A 36 7.16 -7.77 -1.63
N ILE A 37 8.01 -7.06 -2.37
CA ILE A 37 8.50 -7.53 -3.68
C ILE A 37 9.32 -8.82 -3.54
N GLU A 38 10.15 -8.94 -2.50
CA GLU A 38 10.95 -10.14 -2.24
C GLU A 38 10.09 -11.37 -1.98
N ILE A 39 8.97 -11.21 -1.27
CA ILE A 39 8.08 -12.30 -0.88
C ILE A 39 7.06 -12.63 -1.99
N GLU A 40 6.35 -11.62 -2.50
CA GLU A 40 5.22 -11.78 -3.42
C GLU A 40 5.60 -11.68 -4.89
N GLY A 41 6.79 -11.12 -5.17
CA GLY A 41 7.27 -10.87 -6.53
C GLY A 41 6.80 -9.53 -7.12
N ILE A 42 7.51 -9.13 -8.19
CA ILE A 42 7.30 -7.85 -8.85
C ILE A 42 5.94 -7.76 -9.58
N ASP A 43 5.40 -8.89 -10.04
CA ASP A 43 4.10 -8.93 -10.72
C ASP A 43 2.96 -8.59 -9.76
N VAL A 44 2.95 -9.18 -8.56
CA VAL A 44 1.97 -8.86 -7.50
C VAL A 44 2.14 -7.41 -7.05
N PHE A 45 3.37 -6.95 -6.88
CA PHE A 45 3.62 -5.54 -6.56
C PHE A 45 3.14 -4.59 -7.68
N SER A 46 3.22 -5.00 -8.94
CA SER A 46 2.67 -4.22 -10.06
C SER A 46 1.15 -4.07 -9.99
N GLU A 47 0.41 -5.07 -9.52
CA GLU A 47 -1.04 -4.95 -9.35
C GLU A 47 -1.40 -4.02 -8.19
N LEU A 48 -0.65 -4.07 -7.09
CA LEU A 48 -0.74 -3.07 -6.01
C LEU A 48 -0.53 -1.64 -6.54
N ILE A 49 0.46 -1.42 -7.41
CA ILE A 49 0.69 -0.09 -8.01
C ILE A 49 -0.51 0.36 -8.85
N LYS A 50 -1.12 -0.53 -9.63
CA LYS A 50 -2.33 -0.19 -10.40
C LYS A 50 -3.50 0.18 -9.48
N GLU A 51 -3.68 -0.54 -8.39
CA GLU A 51 -4.71 -0.23 -7.38
C GLU A 51 -4.48 1.15 -6.76
N ILE A 52 -3.24 1.44 -6.35
CA ILE A 52 -2.86 2.77 -5.83
C ILE A 52 -3.16 3.88 -6.84
N GLU A 53 -2.85 3.67 -8.12
CA GLU A 53 -3.08 4.65 -9.18
C GLU A 53 -4.58 4.88 -9.43
N LEU A 54 -5.39 3.82 -9.40
CA LEU A 54 -6.85 3.90 -9.50
C LEU A 54 -7.46 4.70 -8.33
N ILE A 55 -7.05 4.40 -7.10
CA ILE A 55 -7.51 5.12 -5.90
C ILE A 55 -7.10 6.59 -5.96
N GLY A 56 -5.86 6.86 -6.36
CA GLY A 56 -5.35 8.22 -6.53
C GLY A 56 -6.11 9.01 -7.59
N ALA A 57 -6.39 8.41 -8.75
CA ALA A 57 -7.13 9.03 -9.85
C ALA A 57 -8.58 9.35 -9.46
N ASN A 58 -9.20 8.51 -8.62
CA ASN A 58 -10.57 8.70 -8.14
C ASN A 58 -10.64 9.56 -6.87
N ASN A 59 -9.51 10.00 -6.31
CA ASN A 59 -9.41 10.67 -5.01
C ASN A 59 -10.10 9.88 -3.86
N ASP A 60 -10.12 8.55 -3.95
CA ASP A 60 -10.84 7.64 -3.03
C ASP A 60 -9.93 7.20 -1.86
N TRP A 61 -9.01 8.06 -1.43
CA TRP A 61 -8.02 7.76 -0.38
C TRP A 61 -8.64 7.36 0.97
N GLY A 62 -9.90 7.75 1.20
CA GLY A 62 -10.64 7.35 2.39
C GLY A 62 -10.89 5.85 2.46
N TYR A 63 -10.93 5.15 1.32
CA TYR A 63 -10.99 3.68 1.27
C TYR A 63 -9.75 3.06 1.93
N PHE A 64 -8.57 3.47 1.50
CA PHE A 64 -7.29 3.00 2.07
C PHE A 64 -7.11 3.38 3.54
N GLU A 65 -7.53 4.58 3.94
CA GLU A 65 -7.48 4.97 5.35
C GLU A 65 -8.39 4.08 6.23
N LYS A 66 -9.59 3.73 5.73
CA LYS A 66 -10.50 2.80 6.41
C LYS A 66 -9.87 1.41 6.57
N THR A 67 -9.26 0.89 5.50
CA THR A 67 -8.55 -0.40 5.54
C THR A 67 -7.43 -0.39 6.59
N ALA A 68 -6.60 0.65 6.64
CA ALA A 68 -5.53 0.73 7.64
C ALA A 68 -6.05 0.76 9.09
N LYS A 69 -7.18 1.43 9.33
CA LYS A 69 -7.85 1.43 10.64
C LYS A 69 -8.39 0.04 11.02
N GLU A 70 -8.90 -0.73 10.06
CA GLU A 70 -9.37 -2.11 10.31
C GLU A 70 -8.22 -3.04 10.76
N TYR A 71 -6.97 -2.72 10.42
CA TYR A 71 -5.75 -3.41 10.89
C TYR A 71 -5.10 -2.77 12.12
N GLU A 72 -5.81 -1.89 12.83
CA GLU A 72 -5.33 -1.22 14.05
C GLU A 72 -4.03 -0.42 13.81
N LEU A 73 -3.87 0.18 12.63
CA LEU A 73 -2.79 1.13 12.34
C LEU A 73 -3.30 2.56 12.62
N ASP A 74 -3.56 2.86 13.88
CA ASP A 74 -4.24 4.10 14.30
C ASP A 74 -3.47 5.39 13.91
N ASN A 75 -2.15 5.30 13.72
CA ASN A 75 -1.29 6.41 13.29
C ASN A 75 -1.21 6.56 11.76
N MET A 76 -1.92 5.72 11.01
CA MET A 76 -1.94 5.68 9.55
C MET A 76 -3.03 6.57 8.98
N GLY A 77 -2.95 7.87 9.28
CA GLY A 77 -3.84 8.87 8.69
C GLY A 77 -3.61 9.05 7.18
N LEU A 78 -4.54 9.75 6.53
CA LEU A 78 -4.54 10.00 5.08
C LEU A 78 -3.19 10.49 4.50
N GLU A 79 -2.45 11.34 5.23
CA GLU A 79 -1.11 11.79 4.80
C GLU A 79 -0.10 10.65 4.73
N ASN A 80 -0.08 9.78 5.75
CA ASN A 80 0.80 8.62 5.80
C ASN A 80 0.40 7.56 4.76
N ILE A 81 -0.89 7.38 4.49
CA ILE A 81 -1.39 6.51 3.42
C ILE A 81 -0.89 6.98 2.05
N LYS A 82 -1.03 8.29 1.76
CA LYS A 82 -0.54 8.88 0.52
C LYS A 82 0.98 8.76 0.41
N LYS A 83 1.70 8.97 1.51
CA LYS A 83 3.16 8.82 1.57
C LYS A 83 3.61 7.38 1.32
N LEU A 84 2.97 6.39 1.95
CA LEU A 84 3.19 4.96 1.72
C LEU A 84 3.00 4.62 0.23
N ALA A 85 1.88 5.05 -0.34
CA ALA A 85 1.57 4.85 -1.76
C ALA A 85 2.60 5.51 -2.69
N GLU A 86 3.03 6.73 -2.39
CA GLU A 86 4.06 7.43 -3.17
C GLU A 86 5.41 6.68 -3.15
N ILE A 87 5.81 6.19 -1.98
CA ILE A 87 7.08 5.45 -1.82
C ILE A 87 7.02 4.11 -2.55
N ALA A 88 5.91 3.38 -2.45
CA ALA A 88 5.71 2.13 -3.21
C ALA A 88 5.87 2.38 -4.72
N ARG A 89 5.24 3.43 -5.26
CA ARG A 89 5.37 3.83 -6.67
C ARG A 89 6.80 4.20 -7.04
N LYS A 90 7.51 4.96 -6.20
CA LYS A 90 8.91 5.33 -6.44
C LYS A 90 9.80 4.10 -6.54
N ILE A 91 9.62 3.13 -5.65
CA ILE A 91 10.38 1.87 -5.67
C ILE A 91 10.07 1.06 -6.92
N TYR A 92 8.80 0.89 -7.28
CA TYR A 92 8.42 0.19 -8.50
C TYR A 92 9.06 0.82 -9.75
N ASN A 93 8.99 2.14 -9.87
CA ASN A 93 9.56 2.87 -11.00
C ASN A 93 11.10 2.78 -11.07
N ALA A 94 11.79 2.59 -9.94
CA ALA A 94 13.25 2.44 -9.91
C ALA A 94 13.72 1.04 -10.35
N LEU A 95 12.82 0.06 -10.39
CA LEU A 95 13.11 -1.32 -10.79
C LEU A 95 12.84 -1.60 -12.28
N ARG A 96 12.35 -0.59 -13.00
CA ARG A 96 11.91 -0.67 -14.40
C ARG A 96 12.86 0.08 -15.32
#